data_AF-A0A817PUT4-F1
#
_entry.id   AF-A0A817PUT4-F1
#
_cell.length_a   1.000
_cell.length_b   1.000
_cell.length_c   1.000
_cell.angle_alpha   90.00
_cell.angle_beta   90.00
_cell.angle_gamma   90.00
#
_symmetry.space_group_name_H-M   'P 1'
#
loop_
_entity.id
_entity.type
_entity.pdbx_description
1 polymer ?
#
loop_
_entity_poly.entity_id
_entity_poly.type
_entity_poly.pdbx_seq_one_letter_code
_entity_poly.pdbx_strand_id
1 'polypeptide(L)'
;MDMYNAAGLLLGLSSLFSWVGILRYLSFFPKYNLLFVTVQKTLPLILRFLLCALIIYCGFMFCGWIVLGPYHTKFRTISTTFETLFALINGDDMYTTYANLETESVYVWLFSEIYLYSFICLFIYVVSSLVIALIIDGYDTVKKYYSDGFPKSRLQKFSEEDAPQWSGPRDWQDLTTAIEARS
;
A
#
# COMPACT_ATOMS: atom_id res chain seq x y z
N MET A 1 25.34 -21.08 18.81
CA MET A 1 24.57 -21.09 17.54
C MET A 1 23.69 -19.84 17.44
N ASP A 2 23.10 -19.41 18.56
CA ASP A 2 22.15 -18.27 18.60
C ASP A 2 22.77 -16.93 18.20
N MET A 3 24.04 -16.67 18.55
CA MET A 3 24.75 -15.46 18.14
C MET A 3 24.93 -15.36 16.62
N TYR A 4 25.16 -16.47 15.93
CA TYR A 4 25.25 -16.50 14.46
C TYR A 4 23.88 -16.32 13.81
N ASN A 5 22.82 -16.88 14.41
CA ASN A 5 21.44 -16.68 13.93
C ASN A 5 20.99 -15.22 14.09
N ALA A 6 21.27 -14.61 15.25
CA ALA A 6 20.97 -13.21 15.50
C ALA A 6 21.78 -12.28 14.59
N ALA A 7 23.09 -12.55 14.44
CA ALA A 7 23.94 -11.80 13.52
C ALA A 7 23.44 -11.93 12.07
N GLY A 8 23.09 -13.14 11.62
CA GLY A 8 22.53 -13.38 10.29
C GLY A 8 21.22 -12.62 10.05
N LEU A 9 20.30 -12.62 11.03
CA LEU A 9 19.02 -11.92 10.92
C LEU A 9 19.20 -10.40 10.87
N LEU A 10 20.08 -9.83 11.70
CA LEU A 10 20.37 -8.39 11.70
C LEU A 10 21.09 -7.95 10.43
N LEU A 11 22.05 -8.74 9.94
CA LEU A 11 22.75 -8.46 8.67
C LEU A 11 21.82 -8.58 7.46
N GLY A 12 20.92 -9.58 7.46
CA GLY A 12 19.89 -9.71 6.44
C GLY A 12 18.93 -8.52 6.44
N LEU A 13 18.42 -8.15 7.63
CA LEU A 13 17.49 -7.03 7.77
C LEU A 13 18.14 -5.69 7.41
N SER A 14 19.41 -5.47 7.78
CA SER A 14 20.13 -4.23 7.44
C SER A 14 20.42 -4.14 5.94
N SER A 15 20.74 -5.26 5.28
CA SER A 15 20.88 -5.32 3.83
C SER A 15 19.58 -4.95 3.13
N LEU A 16 18.44 -5.53 3.54
CA LEU A 16 17.12 -5.19 2.99
C LEU A 16 16.78 -3.71 3.19
N PHE A 17 17.03 -3.15 4.38
CA PHE A 17 16.78 -1.73 4.66
C PHE A 17 17.68 -0.81 3.83
N SER A 18 18.93 -1.21 3.56
CA SER A 18 19.85 -0.49 2.68
C SER A 18 19.30 -0.41 1.24
N TRP A 19 18.79 -1.52 0.70
CA TRP A 19 18.14 -1.54 -0.61
C TRP A 19 16.87 -0.68 -0.67
N VAL A 20 16.04 -0.68 0.38
CA VAL A 20 14.91 0.26 0.49
C VAL A 20 15.40 1.71 0.53
N GLY A 21 16.52 1.99 1.21
CA GLY A 21 17.17 3.30 1.21
C GLY A 21 17.59 3.74 -0.19
N ILE A 22 18.06 2.82 -1.04
CA ILE A 22 18.42 3.12 -2.44
C ILE A 22 17.21 3.62 -3.24
N LEU A 23 16.00 3.11 -2.98
CA LEU A 23 14.77 3.59 -3.64
C LEU A 23 14.49 5.08 -3.36
N ARG A 24 14.98 5.62 -2.23
CA ARG A 24 14.88 7.06 -1.94
C ARG A 24 15.70 7.91 -2.91
N TYR A 25 16.85 7.42 -3.38
CA TYR A 25 17.66 8.13 -4.38
C TYR A 25 16.98 8.14 -5.75
N LEU A 26 16.20 7.11 -6.10
CA LEU A 26 15.42 7.08 -7.35
C LEU A 26 14.32 8.15 -7.37
N SER A 27 13.83 8.59 -6.19
CA SER A 27 12.88 9.69 -6.05
C SER A 27 13.44 11.05 -6.53
N PHE A 28 14.76 11.19 -6.70
CA PHE A 28 15.36 12.40 -7.25
C PHE A 28 14.99 12.64 -8.73
N PHE A 29 14.67 11.57 -9.47
CA PHE A 29 14.25 11.67 -10.85
C PHE A 29 12.76 12.03 -10.94
N PRO A 30 12.38 13.06 -11.71
CA PRO A 30 11.01 13.57 -11.74
C PRO A 30 9.96 12.54 -12.18
N LYS A 31 10.35 11.55 -13.00
CA LYS A 31 9.46 10.46 -13.44
C LYS A 31 9.16 9.41 -12.36
N TYR A 32 10.15 9.06 -11.52
CA TYR A 32 9.99 8.04 -10.48
C TYR A 32 9.42 8.62 -9.17
N ASN A 33 9.67 9.91 -8.92
CA ASN A 33 9.07 10.64 -7.80
C ASN A 33 7.53 10.57 -7.80
N LEU A 34 6.91 10.66 -8.99
CA LEU A 34 5.45 10.55 -9.16
C LEU A 34 4.90 9.24 -8.54
N LEU A 35 5.53 8.11 -8.86
CA LEU A 35 5.09 6.79 -8.38
C LEU A 35 5.28 6.67 -6.87
N PHE A 36 6.43 7.11 -6.35
CA PHE A 36 6.71 7.07 -4.92
C PHE A 36 5.74 7.94 -4.10
N VAL A 37 5.49 9.18 -4.55
CA VAL A 37 4.52 10.10 -3.94
C VAL A 37 3.10 9.52 -4.00
N THR A 38 2.75 8.87 -5.11
CA THR A 38 1.46 8.17 -5.25
C THR A 38 1.30 7.12 -4.16
N VAL A 39 2.25 6.19 -4.04
CA VAL A 39 2.20 5.13 -3.03
C VAL A 39 2.10 5.71 -1.63
N GLN A 40 2.88 6.74 -1.29
CA GLN A 40 2.82 7.35 0.04
C GLN A 40 1.48 8.04 0.34
N LYS A 41 0.86 8.67 -0.65
CA LYS A 41 -0.42 9.37 -0.49
C LYS A 41 -1.61 8.42 -0.42
N THR A 42 -1.55 7.30 -1.14
CA THR A 42 -2.64 6.32 -1.21
C THR A 42 -2.58 5.28 -0.09
N LEU A 43 -1.40 5.04 0.48
CA LEU A 43 -1.18 4.13 1.62
C LEU A 43 -2.14 4.35 2.80
N PRO A 44 -2.36 5.56 3.34
CA PRO A 44 -3.28 5.75 4.46
C PRO A 44 -4.74 5.43 4.13
N LEU A 45 -5.15 5.62 2.86
CA LEU A 45 -6.49 5.28 2.40
C LEU A 45 -6.67 3.76 2.30
N ILE A 46 -5.71 3.10 1.66
CA ILE A 46 -5.68 1.64 1.50
C ILE A 46 -5.59 0.96 2.87
N LEU A 47 -4.80 1.49 3.80
CA LEU A 47 -4.66 0.93 5.14
C LEU A 47 -5.99 0.92 5.91
N ARG A 48 -6.81 1.97 5.81
CA ARG A 48 -8.15 2.01 6.44
C ARG A 48 -9.08 0.95 5.86
N PHE A 49 -9.05 0.78 4.53
CA PHE A 49 -9.81 -0.26 3.86
C PHE A 49 -9.35 -1.67 4.27
N LEU A 50 -8.03 -1.89 4.30
CA LEU A 50 -7.43 -3.15 4.72
C LEU A 50 -7.72 -3.48 6.19
N LEU A 51 -7.79 -2.51 7.09
CA LEU A 51 -8.20 -2.75 8.48
C LEU A 51 -9.63 -3.30 8.57
N CYS A 52 -10.55 -2.79 7.74
CA CYS A 52 -11.91 -3.35 7.65
C CYS A 52 -11.90 -4.79 7.10
N ALA A 53 -11.15 -5.03 6.02
CA ALA A 53 -10.99 -6.36 5.45
C ALA A 53 -10.34 -7.34 6.44
N LEU A 54 -9.42 -6.87 7.29
CA LEU A 54 -8.76 -7.67 8.32
C LEU A 54 -9.75 -8.17 9.38
N ILE A 55 -10.76 -7.38 9.75
CA ILE A 55 -11.80 -7.82 10.70
C ILE A 55 -12.59 -9.00 10.12
N ILE A 56 -13.00 -8.89 8.85
CA ILE A 56 -13.69 -9.98 8.14
C ILE A 56 -12.78 -11.21 8.03
N TYR A 57 -11.50 -10.99 7.69
CA TYR A 57 -10.50 -12.05 7.55
C TYR A 57 -10.28 -12.80 8.86
N CYS A 58 -10.19 -12.10 10.00
CA CYS A 58 -10.11 -12.70 11.32
C CYS A 58 -11.36 -13.55 11.62
N GLY A 59 -12.55 -13.10 11.21
CA GLY A 59 -13.79 -13.88 11.35
C GLY A 59 -13.74 -15.21 10.60
N PHE A 60 -13.30 -15.19 9.33
CA PHE A 60 -13.09 -16.40 8.56
C PHE A 60 -11.99 -17.28 9.17
N MET A 61 -10.87 -16.70 9.58
CA MET A 61 -9.77 -17.43 10.24
C MET A 61 -10.22 -18.17 11.51
N PHE A 62 -10.98 -17.53 12.40
CA PHE A 62 -11.52 -18.19 13.60
C PHE A 62 -12.53 -19.28 13.25
N CYS A 63 -13.42 -19.02 12.28
CA CYS A 63 -14.38 -20.01 11.81
C CYS A 63 -13.69 -21.24 11.21
N GLY A 64 -12.70 -21.03 10.33
CA GLY A 64 -11.92 -22.09 9.72
C GLY A 64 -11.12 -22.88 10.75
N TRP A 65 -10.49 -22.22 11.72
CA TRP A 65 -9.76 -22.89 12.78
C TRP A 65 -10.65 -23.80 13.65
N ILE A 66 -11.83 -23.31 14.05
CA ILE A 66 -12.74 -24.08 14.92
C ILE A 66 -13.38 -25.26 14.17
N VAL A 67 -13.83 -25.04 12.93
CA VAL A 67 -14.59 -26.05 12.20
C VAL A 67 -13.70 -27.07 11.49
N LEU A 68 -12.60 -26.63 10.86
CA LEU A 68 -11.70 -27.50 10.10
C LEU A 68 -10.52 -28.01 10.94
N GLY A 69 -10.27 -27.44 12.11
CA GLY A 69 -9.17 -27.80 13.00
C GLY A 69 -9.04 -29.28 13.35
N PRO A 70 -10.13 -30.02 13.68
CA PRO A 70 -10.03 -31.45 13.99
C PRO A 70 -9.90 -32.35 12.75
N TYR A 71 -10.22 -31.85 11.56
CA TYR A 71 -10.29 -32.64 10.33
C TYR A 71 -9.10 -32.41 9.38
N HIS A 72 -8.35 -31.31 9.54
CA HIS A 72 -7.37 -30.91 8.55
C HIS A 72 -6.06 -30.42 9.19
N THR A 73 -4.94 -30.98 8.75
CA THR A 73 -3.61 -30.68 9.32
C THR A 73 -3.18 -29.22 9.13
N LYS A 74 -3.62 -28.58 8.03
CA LYS A 74 -3.38 -27.16 7.72
C LYS A 74 -4.10 -26.19 8.67
N PHE A 75 -5.26 -26.59 9.21
CA PHE A 75 -6.10 -25.76 10.07
C PHE A 75 -5.90 -26.05 11.56
N ARG A 76 -4.83 -26.76 11.95
CA ARG A 76 -4.61 -27.18 13.34
C ARG A 76 -4.26 -26.01 14.26
N THR A 77 -3.54 -25.01 13.75
CA THR A 77 -3.16 -23.81 14.50
C THR A 77 -3.64 -22.56 13.81
N ILE A 78 -3.80 -21.49 14.58
CA ILE A 78 -4.16 -20.16 14.05
C ILE A 78 -3.11 -19.68 13.04
N SER A 79 -1.81 -19.90 13.31
CA SER A 79 -0.72 -19.50 12.42
C SER A 79 -0.76 -20.23 11.08
N THR A 80 -0.92 -21.55 11.08
CA THR A 80 -1.02 -22.33 9.83
C THR A 80 -2.32 -22.03 9.07
N THR A 81 -3.41 -21.74 9.79
CA THR A 81 -4.67 -21.27 9.19
C THR A 81 -4.47 -19.93 8.50
N PHE A 82 -3.78 -18.99 9.15
CA PHE A 82 -3.43 -17.70 8.57
C PHE A 82 -2.58 -17.83 7.31
N GLU A 83 -1.53 -18.66 7.35
CA GLU A 83 -0.67 -18.94 6.20
C GLU A 83 -1.46 -19.54 5.03
N THR A 84 -2.37 -20.48 5.33
CA THR A 84 -3.21 -21.15 4.32
C THR A 84 -4.18 -20.16 3.67
N LEU A 85 -4.88 -19.35 4.47
CA LEU A 85 -5.81 -18.33 3.95
C LEU A 85 -5.05 -17.26 3.15
N PHE A 86 -3.86 -16.85 3.59
CA PHE A 86 -3.03 -15.89 2.86
C PHE A 86 -2.56 -16.44 1.52
N ALA A 87 -2.10 -17.70 1.49
CA ALA A 87 -1.76 -18.40 0.24
C ALA A 87 -2.98 -18.50 -0.70
N LEU A 88 -4.18 -18.76 -0.15
CA LEU A 88 -5.42 -18.83 -0.92
C LEU A 88 -5.78 -17.50 -1.59
N ILE A 89 -5.65 -16.36 -0.88
CA ILE A 89 -5.91 -15.03 -1.46
C ILE A 89 -4.98 -14.75 -2.65
N ASN A 90 -3.74 -15.25 -2.60
CA ASN A 90 -2.75 -15.11 -3.67
C ASN A 90 -2.87 -16.20 -4.75
N GLY A 91 -3.72 -17.21 -4.57
CA GLY A 91 -3.97 -18.29 -5.53
C GLY A 91 -2.97 -19.45 -5.51
N ASP A 92 -2.16 -19.59 -4.46
CA ASP A 92 -1.00 -20.52 -4.42
C ASP A 92 -1.38 -21.96 -3.97
N ASP A 93 -2.50 -22.18 -3.26
CA ASP A 93 -2.80 -23.50 -2.66
C ASP A 93 -4.29 -23.93 -2.72
N MET A 94 -5.03 -23.51 -3.76
CA MET A 94 -6.47 -23.82 -3.88
C MET A 94 -6.74 -25.33 -4.02
N TYR A 95 -6.12 -26.00 -4.99
CA TYR A 95 -6.41 -27.42 -5.29
C TYR A 95 -6.02 -28.37 -4.14
N THR A 96 -4.86 -28.17 -3.53
CA THR A 96 -4.38 -29.00 -2.42
C THR A 96 -5.30 -28.92 -1.21
N THR A 97 -5.94 -27.77 -0.99
CA THR A 97 -6.92 -27.61 0.09
C THR A 97 -8.20 -28.40 -0.20
N TYR A 98 -8.63 -28.49 -1.46
CA TYR A 98 -9.76 -29.34 -1.86
C TYR A 98 -9.42 -30.84 -1.89
N ALA A 99 -8.20 -31.20 -2.31
CA ALA A 99 -7.78 -32.59 -2.42
C ALA A 99 -7.55 -33.25 -1.05
N ASN A 100 -7.11 -32.49 -0.05
CA ASN A 100 -6.95 -32.96 1.32
C ASN A 100 -8.27 -32.98 2.12
N LEU A 101 -9.39 -32.65 1.47
CA LEU A 101 -10.73 -32.60 2.05
C LEU A 101 -11.46 -33.95 2.01
N GLU A 102 -10.75 -35.07 1.79
CA GLU A 102 -11.32 -36.42 1.92
C GLU A 102 -11.67 -36.69 3.39
N THR A 103 -12.90 -36.36 3.76
CA THR A 103 -13.44 -36.57 5.11
C THR A 103 -14.49 -37.66 5.11
N GLU A 104 -14.60 -38.41 6.21
CA GLU A 104 -15.54 -39.53 6.36
C GLU A 104 -17.02 -39.11 6.47
N SER A 105 -17.31 -37.81 6.58
CA SER A 105 -18.65 -37.29 6.80
C SER A 105 -19.03 -36.20 5.79
N VAL A 106 -20.15 -36.43 5.09
CA VAL A 106 -20.66 -35.56 4.02
C VAL A 106 -20.92 -34.11 4.49
N TYR A 107 -21.35 -33.93 5.74
CA TYR A 107 -21.67 -32.60 6.30
C TYR A 107 -20.44 -31.71 6.49
N VAL A 108 -19.32 -32.27 6.94
CA VAL A 108 -18.06 -31.53 7.12
C VAL A 108 -17.49 -31.16 5.75
N TRP A 109 -17.53 -32.11 4.81
CA TRP A 109 -17.12 -31.88 3.43
C TRP A 109 -17.90 -30.73 2.77
N LEU A 110 -19.23 -30.77 2.82
CA LEU A 110 -20.08 -29.73 2.23
C LEU A 110 -19.83 -28.35 2.86
N PHE A 111 -19.71 -28.29 4.19
CA PHE A 111 -19.41 -27.03 4.88
C PHE A 111 -18.07 -26.45 4.42
N SER A 112 -17.05 -27.29 4.31
CA SER A 112 -15.70 -26.88 3.93
C SER A 112 -15.62 -26.37 2.49
N GLU A 113 -16.34 -26.99 1.56
CA GLU A 113 -16.41 -26.56 0.17
C GLU A 113 -17.10 -25.19 0.04
N ILE A 114 -18.25 -25.01 0.69
CA ILE A 114 -18.97 -23.73 0.72
C ILE A 114 -18.11 -22.65 1.38
N TYR A 115 -17.44 -23.00 2.49
CA TYR A 115 -16.56 -22.08 3.22
C TYR A 115 -15.43 -21.57 2.30
N LEU A 116 -14.68 -22.47 1.65
CA LEU A 116 -13.57 -22.09 0.77
C LEU A 116 -14.05 -21.27 -0.43
N TYR A 117 -15.12 -21.70 -1.12
CA TYR A 117 -15.67 -20.92 -2.24
C TYR A 117 -16.16 -19.53 -1.81
N SER A 118 -16.84 -19.43 -0.66
CA SER A 118 -17.29 -18.13 -0.15
C SER A 118 -16.11 -17.20 0.19
N PHE A 119 -15.04 -17.74 0.79
CA PHE A 119 -13.82 -17.01 1.10
C PHE A 119 -13.11 -16.52 -0.17
N ILE A 120 -12.94 -17.41 -1.16
CA ILE A 120 -12.32 -17.10 -2.45
C ILE A 120 -13.09 -16.01 -3.18
N CYS A 121 -14.42 -16.17 -3.29
CA CYS A 121 -15.26 -15.20 -3.98
C CYS A 121 -15.20 -13.82 -3.32
N LEU A 122 -15.20 -13.77 -1.98
CA LEU A 122 -15.17 -12.51 -1.25
C LEU A 122 -13.78 -11.86 -1.30
N PHE A 123 -12.71 -12.59 -0.98
CA PHE A 123 -11.39 -11.96 -0.86
C PHE A 123 -10.72 -11.71 -2.21
N ILE A 124 -10.75 -12.68 -3.14
CA ILE A 124 -10.08 -12.51 -4.44
C ILE A 124 -10.88 -11.57 -5.33
N TYR A 125 -12.19 -11.77 -5.47
CA TYR A 125 -12.97 -10.95 -6.41
C TYR A 125 -13.41 -9.61 -5.85
N VAL A 126 -13.72 -9.49 -4.56
CA VAL A 126 -14.20 -8.22 -3.99
C VAL A 126 -13.05 -7.45 -3.34
N VAL A 127 -12.39 -8.01 -2.33
CA VAL A 127 -11.37 -7.26 -1.55
C VAL A 127 -10.16 -6.91 -2.40
N SER A 128 -9.57 -7.87 -3.13
CA SER A 128 -8.39 -7.59 -3.97
C SER A 128 -8.72 -6.63 -5.11
N SER A 129 -9.88 -6.77 -5.75
CA SER A 129 -10.33 -5.82 -6.79
C SER A 129 -10.50 -4.41 -6.24
N LEU A 130 -11.03 -4.26 -5.02
CA LEU A 130 -11.16 -2.94 -4.38
C LEU A 130 -9.80 -2.33 -4.01
N VAL A 131 -8.82 -3.12 -3.56
CA VAL A 131 -7.46 -2.62 -3.31
C VAL A 131 -6.84 -2.12 -4.62
N ILE A 132 -6.96 -2.89 -5.71
CA ILE A 132 -6.46 -2.46 -7.03
C ILE A 132 -7.17 -1.19 -7.50
N ALA A 133 -8.49 -1.09 -7.33
CA ALA A 133 -9.25 0.10 -7.67
C ALA A 133 -8.79 1.35 -6.89
N LEU A 134 -8.51 1.22 -5.58
CA LEU A 134 -7.98 2.32 -4.77
C LEU A 134 -6.57 2.75 -5.20
N ILE A 135 -5.74 1.79 -5.64
CA ILE A 135 -4.40 2.09 -6.19
C ILE A 135 -4.55 2.88 -7.51
N ILE A 136 -5.46 2.47 -8.40
CA ILE A 136 -5.71 3.15 -9.67
C ILE A 136 -6.27 4.56 -9.45
N ASP A 137 -7.27 4.73 -8.60
CA ASP A 137 -7.85 6.04 -8.27
C ASP A 137 -6.79 7.00 -7.68
N GLY A 138 -5.96 6.46 -6.80
CA GLY A 138 -4.83 7.17 -6.25
C GLY A 138 -3.78 7.59 -7.28
N TYR A 139 -3.47 6.70 -8.22
CA TYR A 139 -2.57 6.98 -9.34
C TYR A 139 -3.13 8.07 -10.27
N ASP A 140 -4.40 7.98 -10.63
CA ASP A 140 -5.05 8.98 -11.49
C ASP A 140 -5.12 10.36 -10.82
N THR A 141 -5.40 10.38 -9.51
CA THR A 141 -5.38 11.61 -8.70
C THR A 141 -4.00 12.28 -8.74
N VAL A 142 -2.94 11.51 -8.54
CA VAL A 142 -1.56 12.04 -8.53
C VAL A 142 -1.07 12.40 -9.94
N LYS A 143 -1.50 11.67 -10.97
CA LYS A 143 -1.27 12.03 -12.37
C LYS A 143 -1.91 13.38 -12.74
N LYS A 144 -3.14 13.66 -12.28
CA LYS A 144 -3.79 14.97 -12.47
C LYS A 144 -3.02 16.10 -11.81
N TYR A 145 -2.52 15.90 -10.58
CA TYR A 145 -1.69 16.91 -9.90
C TYR A 145 -0.39 17.27 -10.64
N TYR A 146 0.20 16.32 -11.38
CA TYR A 146 1.37 16.62 -12.22
C TYR A 146 1.03 17.32 -13.53
N SER A 147 -0.18 17.14 -14.08
CA SER A 147 -0.66 17.84 -15.28
C SER A 147 -1.10 19.28 -14.96
N ASP A 148 -1.92 19.45 -13.93
CA ASP A 148 -2.62 20.72 -13.63
C ASP A 148 -1.85 21.59 -12.61
N GLY A 149 -0.75 21.06 -12.07
CA GLY A 149 0.05 21.69 -11.03
C GLY A 149 -0.35 21.26 -9.62
N PHE A 150 0.64 21.17 -8.72
CA PHE A 150 0.38 20.84 -7.33
C PHE A 150 -0.39 21.96 -6.61
N PRO A 151 -1.29 21.64 -5.68
CA PRO A 151 -1.96 22.65 -4.87
C PRO A 151 -0.90 23.43 -4.07
N LYS A 152 -0.85 24.74 -4.30
CA LYS A 152 0.14 25.62 -3.67
C LYS A 152 -0.01 25.59 -2.16
N SER A 153 1.02 25.11 -1.47
CA SER A 153 1.11 25.21 -0.01
C SER A 153 1.15 26.68 0.43
N ARG A 154 0.76 26.99 1.68
CA ARG A 154 0.85 28.35 2.23
C ARG A 154 2.24 28.96 2.10
N LEU A 155 3.28 28.15 2.26
CA LEU A 155 4.68 28.57 2.09
C LEU A 155 5.02 28.90 0.64
N GLN A 156 4.52 28.14 -0.33
CA GLN A 156 4.70 28.46 -1.74
C GLN A 156 3.99 29.76 -2.12
N LYS A 157 2.77 29.99 -1.59
CA LYS A 157 2.07 31.27 -1.79
C LYS A 157 2.85 32.43 -1.20
N PHE A 158 3.35 32.29 0.03
CA PHE A 158 4.17 33.31 0.69
C PHE A 158 5.48 33.59 -0.07
N SER A 159 6.17 32.55 -0.55
CA SER A 159 7.38 32.71 -1.37
C SER A 159 7.13 33.37 -2.73
N GLU A 160 5.93 33.22 -3.30
CA GLU A 160 5.53 33.93 -4.52
C GLU A 160 5.07 35.37 -4.24
N GLU A 161 4.51 35.62 -3.06
CA GLU A 161 4.04 36.94 -2.61
C GLU A 161 5.22 37.86 -2.24
N ASP A 162 6.29 37.31 -1.67
CA ASP A 162 7.56 38.00 -1.38
C ASP A 162 8.55 38.01 -2.55
N ALA A 163 8.22 37.36 -3.68
CA ALA A 163 9.05 37.46 -4.87
C ALA A 163 8.92 38.90 -5.42
N PRO A 164 10.02 39.68 -5.50
CA PRO A 164 9.94 41.05 -5.99
C PRO A 164 9.32 41.04 -7.38
N GLN A 165 8.18 41.71 -7.53
CA GLN A 165 7.51 41.87 -8.82
C GLN A 165 8.34 42.84 -9.68
N TRP A 166 9.44 42.33 -10.24
CA TRP A 166 10.34 43.10 -11.08
C TRP A 166 9.60 43.53 -12.35
N SER A 167 9.18 44.79 -12.39
CA SER A 167 8.30 45.35 -13.40
C SER A 167 9.06 45.85 -14.65
N GLY A 168 10.12 45.15 -15.05
CA GLY A 168 10.89 45.51 -16.24
C GLY A 168 11.55 46.90 -16.16
N PRO A 169 12.08 47.43 -17.28
CA PRO A 169 12.91 48.65 -17.31
C PRO A 169 12.29 49.96 -16.78
N ARG A 170 11.01 49.97 -16.41
CA ARG A 170 10.29 51.15 -15.93
C ARG A 170 10.73 51.60 -14.54
N ASP A 171 10.99 50.66 -13.63
CA ASP A 171 11.50 50.99 -12.28
C ASP A 171 12.85 51.72 -12.31
N TRP A 172 13.72 51.40 -13.27
CA TRP A 172 15.01 52.11 -13.43
C TRP A 172 14.83 53.53 -13.93
N GLN A 173 13.84 53.77 -14.80
CA GLN A 173 13.53 55.11 -15.30
C GLN A 173 13.01 56.00 -14.17
N ASP A 174 12.09 55.48 -13.35
CA ASP A 174 11.51 56.19 -12.21
C ASP A 174 12.57 56.56 -11.15
N LEU A 175 13.50 55.62 -10.86
CA LEU A 175 14.62 55.86 -9.96
C LEU A 175 15.62 56.89 -10.52
N THR A 176 15.89 56.89 -11.83
CA THR A 176 16.78 57.89 -12.44
C THR A 176 16.17 59.29 -12.44
N THR A 177 14.89 59.43 -12.75
CA THR A 177 14.19 60.73 -12.69
C THR A 177 14.07 61.28 -11.26
N ALA A 178 13.93 60.40 -10.26
CA ALA A 178 13.88 60.81 -8.86
C ALA A 178 15.23 61.33 -8.34
N ILE A 179 16.35 60.84 -8.90
CA ILE A 179 17.71 61.31 -8.57
C ILE A 179 18.00 62.66 -9.24
N GLU A 180 17.62 62.83 -10.52
CA GLU A 180 17.77 64.11 -11.23
C GLU A 180 16.91 65.24 -10.64
N ALA A 181 15.72 64.93 -10.12
CA ALA A 181 14.87 65.93 -9.45
C ALA A 181 15.43 66.40 -8.08
N ARG A 182 16.45 65.72 -7.55
CA ARG A 182 17.05 65.99 -6.23
C ARG A 182 18.46 66.60 -6.31
N SER A 183 19.01 66.76 -7.51
CA SER A 183 20.25 67.47 -7.83
C SER A 183 19.96 68.86 -8.37
#